data_AF-A0A6M3JMC5-F1
#
_entry.id   AF-A0A6M3JMC5-F1
#
_cell.length_a   1.000
_cell.length_b   1.000
_cell.length_c   1.000
_cell.angle_alpha   90.00
_cell.angle_beta   90.00
_cell.angle_gamma   90.00
#
_symmetry.space_group_name_H-M   'P 1'
#
loop_
_entity.id
_entity.type
_entity.pdbx_description
1 polymer ?
#
loop_
_entity_poly.entity_id
_entity_poly.type
_entity_poly.pdbx_seq_one_letter_code
_entity_poly.pdbx_strand_id
1 'polypeptide(L)'
;MCDLDGAKTSLESLLDEVRDLKAERDMWRTLAVALADESPCWYDHHGYCQAHSLHSLYEKPCPHDIVQQLLKQALTGKERG
;
A
#
# COMPACT_ATOMS: atom_id res chain seq x y z
N MET A 1 -31.72 -28.04 -8.03
CA MET A 1 -31.93 -26.60 -8.32
C MET A 1 -31.69 -25.75 -7.06
N CYS A 2 -30.74 -26.14 -6.19
CA CYS A 2 -30.40 -25.44 -4.94
C CYS A 2 -28.94 -24.95 -4.92
N ASP A 3 -28.07 -25.48 -5.79
CA ASP A 3 -26.64 -25.15 -5.78
C ASP A 3 -26.34 -23.77 -6.39
N LEU A 4 -27.20 -23.31 -7.31
CA LEU A 4 -27.06 -22.00 -7.96
C LEU A 4 -27.37 -20.84 -7.00
N ASP A 5 -28.39 -20.98 -6.16
CA ASP A 5 -28.75 -19.95 -5.17
C ASP A 5 -27.70 -19.85 -4.06
N GLY A 6 -27.14 -20.99 -3.63
CA GLY A 6 -26.01 -21.03 -2.70
C GLY A 6 -24.75 -20.38 -3.28
N ALA A 7 -24.43 -20.66 -4.55
CA ALA A 7 -23.31 -20.03 -5.24
C ALA A 7 -23.52 -18.51 -5.41
N LYS A 8 -24.75 -18.07 -5.74
CA LYS A 8 -25.09 -16.65 -5.85
C LYS A 8 -24.90 -15.92 -4.52
N THR A 9 -25.41 -16.48 -3.43
CA THR A 9 -25.25 -15.91 -2.08
C THR A 9 -23.78 -15.80 -1.69
N SER A 10 -22.97 -16.82 -2.03
CA SER A 10 -21.53 -16.81 -1.76
C SER A 10 -20.81 -15.74 -2.58
N LEU A 11 -21.20 -15.55 -3.83
CA LEU A 11 -20.65 -14.50 -4.70
C LEU A 11 -20.99 -13.11 -4.18
N GLU A 12 -22.23 -12.88 -3.73
CA GLU A 12 -22.64 -11.60 -3.14
C GLU A 12 -21.82 -11.28 -1.88
N SER A 13 -21.63 -12.27 -1.00
CA SER A 13 -20.78 -12.11 0.18
C SER A 13 -19.33 -11.76 -0.17
N LEU A 14 -18.74 -12.43 -1.17
CA LEU A 14 -17.37 -12.16 -1.63
C LEU A 14 -17.25 -10.77 -2.27
N LEU A 15 -18.29 -10.31 -2.98
CA LEU A 15 -18.30 -8.98 -3.57
C LEU A 15 -18.31 -7.87 -2.51
N ASP A 16 -19.07 -8.06 -1.44
CA ASP A 16 -19.08 -7.12 -0.31
C ASP A 16 -17.74 -7.15 0.44
N GLU A 17 -17.16 -8.32 0.68
CA GLU A 17 -15.82 -8.42 1.29
C GLU A 17 -14.74 -7.72 0.44
N VAL A 18 -14.78 -7.90 -0.89
CA VAL A 18 -13.88 -7.19 -1.81
C VAL A 18 -14.12 -5.67 -1.76
N ARG A 19 -15.36 -5.21 -1.57
CA ARG A 19 -15.65 -3.78 -1.43
C ARG A 19 -15.04 -3.22 -0.16
N ASP A 20 -15.19 -3.91 0.96
CA ASP A 20 -14.68 -3.48 2.27
C ASP A 20 -13.15 -3.46 2.29
N LEU A 21 -12.51 -4.51 1.78
CA LEU A 21 -11.05 -4.58 1.64
C LEU A 21 -10.49 -3.46 0.75
N LYS A 22 -11.23 -3.09 -0.31
CA LYS A 22 -10.84 -1.95 -1.16
C LYS A 22 -10.94 -0.63 -0.41
N ALA A 23 -12.02 -0.41 0.34
CA ALA A 23 -12.20 0.81 1.13
C ALA A 23 -11.12 0.95 2.21
N GLU A 24 -10.82 -0.13 2.92
CA GLU A 24 -9.76 -0.15 3.94
C GLU A 24 -8.38 0.12 3.31
N ARG A 25 -8.04 -0.55 2.20
CA ARG A 25 -6.81 -0.28 1.45
C ARG A 25 -6.70 1.18 1.03
N ASP A 26 -7.78 1.79 0.56
CA ASP A 26 -7.77 3.18 0.08
C ASP A 26 -7.62 4.18 1.23
N MET A 27 -8.19 3.87 2.40
CA MET A 27 -7.93 4.59 3.65
C MET A 27 -6.44 4.51 4.05
N TRP A 28 -5.87 3.30 4.10
CA TRP A 28 -4.45 3.12 4.44
C TRP A 28 -3.51 3.83 3.47
N ARG A 29 -3.84 3.82 2.17
CA ARG A 29 -3.09 4.58 1.16
C ARG A 29 -3.15 6.08 1.41
N THR A 30 -4.32 6.61 1.74
CA THR A 30 -4.50 8.03 2.06
C THR A 30 -3.64 8.43 3.27
N LEU A 31 -3.64 7.60 4.32
CA LEU A 31 -2.81 7.83 5.49
C LEU A 31 -1.31 7.74 5.18
N ALA A 32 -0.90 6.76 4.36
CA ALA A 32 0.49 6.61 3.94
C ALA A 32 0.98 7.83 3.13
N VAL A 33 0.15 8.40 2.25
CA VAL A 33 0.45 9.67 1.55
C VAL A 33 0.62 10.80 2.56
N ALA A 34 -0.32 10.95 3.50
CA ALA A 34 -0.31 12.05 4.45
C ALA A 34 0.90 12.03 5.40
N LEU A 35 1.46 10.84 5.66
CA LEU A 35 2.63 10.65 6.50
C LEU A 35 3.95 10.55 5.72
N ALA A 36 3.90 10.50 4.39
CA ALA A 36 5.10 10.47 3.56
C ALA A 36 5.71 11.87 3.47
N ASP A 37 6.90 12.02 4.03
CA ASP A 37 7.80 13.15 3.74
C ASP A 37 8.30 13.16 2.27
N GLU A 38 8.75 14.30 1.74
CA GLU A 38 9.26 14.41 0.36
C GLU A 38 10.78 14.28 0.27
N SER A 39 11.47 14.25 1.41
CA SER A 39 12.93 14.21 1.44
C SER A 39 13.44 12.92 0.81
N PRO A 40 14.38 13.00 -0.15
CA PRO A 40 14.90 11.82 -0.82
C PRO A 40 15.66 10.95 0.19
N CYS A 41 15.40 9.64 0.15
CA CYS A 41 16.13 8.68 0.95
C CYS A 41 17.60 8.61 0.49
N TRP A 42 18.51 8.72 1.44
CA TRP A 42 19.93 8.46 1.23
C TRP A 42 20.44 7.60 2.38
N TYR A 43 21.38 6.72 2.04
CA TYR A 43 21.80 5.63 2.90
C TYR A 43 23.29 5.74 3.19
N ASP A 44 23.70 5.43 4.42
CA ASP A 44 25.11 5.31 4.77
C ASP A 44 25.70 3.96 4.31
N HIS A 45 26.97 3.72 4.64
CA HIS A 45 27.65 2.46 4.28
C HIS A 45 27.11 1.23 5.02
N HIS A 46 26.33 1.41 6.07
CA HIS A 46 25.62 0.33 6.78
C HIS A 46 24.22 0.08 6.20
N GLY A 47 23.76 0.91 5.24
CA GLY A 47 22.44 0.79 4.63
C GLY A 47 21.31 1.45 5.43
N TYR A 48 21.62 2.29 6.42
CA TYR A 48 20.63 3.00 7.23
C TYR A 48 20.17 4.28 6.53
N CYS A 49 18.86 4.52 6.53
CA CYS A 49 18.32 5.77 5.98
C CYS A 49 18.63 6.93 6.91
N GLN A 50 19.46 7.85 6.43
CA GLN A 50 19.91 9.00 7.19
C GLN A 50 18.95 10.18 7.08
N ALA A 51 18.17 10.28 5.98
CA ALA A 51 17.13 11.28 5.82
C ALA A 51 16.05 11.21 6.92
N HIS A 52 15.77 10.00 7.41
CA HIS A 52 14.70 9.74 8.40
C HIS A 52 15.23 9.21 9.73
N SER A 53 16.54 9.30 9.97
CA SER A 53 17.19 8.87 11.22
C SER A 53 16.89 7.42 11.65
N LEU A 54 16.73 6.51 10.67
CA LEU A 54 16.43 5.10 10.92
C LEU A 54 17.72 4.30 11.06
N HIS A 55 18.38 4.47 12.22
CA HIS A 55 19.75 4.01 12.46
C HIS A 55 19.91 2.56 12.92
N SER A 56 18.84 1.79 13.13
CA SER A 56 18.99 0.45 13.71
C SER A 56 17.92 -0.59 13.36
N LEU A 57 16.83 -0.21 12.69
CA LEU A 57 15.66 -1.09 12.52
C LEU A 57 15.37 -1.48 11.07
N TYR A 58 15.91 -0.78 10.09
CA TYR A 58 15.58 -0.99 8.69
C TYR A 58 16.81 -0.83 7.80
N GLU A 59 17.20 -1.91 7.13
CA GLU A 59 18.09 -1.86 5.97
C GLU A 59 17.35 -1.24 4.77
N LYS A 60 18.09 -0.91 3.71
CA LYS A 60 17.52 -0.41 2.45
C LYS A 60 16.59 -1.46 1.80
N PRO A 61 15.39 -1.09 1.30
CA PRO A 61 14.77 0.24 1.36
C PRO A 61 14.10 0.50 2.73
N CYS A 62 14.20 1.74 3.23
CA CYS A 62 13.49 2.10 4.45
C CYS A 62 11.96 2.19 4.21
N PRO A 63 11.12 2.18 5.26
CA PRO A 63 9.67 2.25 5.13
C PRO A 63 9.18 3.44 4.28
N HIS A 64 9.90 4.55 4.33
CA HIS A 64 9.56 5.75 3.57
C HIS A 64 9.83 5.57 2.06
N ASP A 65 10.97 4.99 1.69
CA ASP A 65 11.30 4.64 0.31
C ASP A 65 10.26 3.63 -0.26
N ILE A 66 9.81 2.69 0.56
CA ILE A 66 8.72 1.76 0.18
C ILE A 66 7.43 2.51 -0.13
N VAL A 67 7.02 3.46 0.72
CA VAL A 67 5.82 4.26 0.48
C VAL A 67 5.97 5.09 -0.81
N GLN A 68 7.10 5.76 -1.00
CA GLN A 68 7.37 6.54 -2.22
C GLN A 68 7.29 5.69 -3.50
N GLN A 69 7.79 4.45 -3.45
CA GLN A 69 7.67 3.50 -4.57
C GLN A 69 6.21 3.09 -4.82
N LEU A 70 5.44 2.80 -3.76
CA LEU A 70 4.02 2.45 -3.87
C LEU A 70 3.18 3.63 -4.42
N LEU A 71 3.49 4.86 -4.02
CA LEU A 71 2.81 6.06 -4.54
C LEU A 71 3.10 6.26 -6.03
N LYS A 72 4.34 6.08 -6.48
CA LYS A 72 4.70 6.13 -7.90
C LYS A 72 3.96 5.05 -8.70
N GLN A 73 3.87 3.83 -8.18
CA GLN A 73 3.10 2.75 -8.81
C GLN A 73 1.59 3.05 -8.90
N ALA A 74 1.01 3.64 -7.85
CA ALA A 74 -0.40 4.03 -7.84
C ALA A 74 -0.70 5.14 -8.88
N LEU A 75 0.21 6.11 -9.04
CA LEU A 75 0.07 7.18 -10.04
C LEU A 75 0.22 6.66 -11.47
N THR A 76 1.19 5.79 -11.72
CA THR A 76 1.42 5.20 -13.06
C THR A 76 0.35 4.18 -13.46
N GLY A 77 -0.29 3.50 -12.51
CA GLY A 77 -1.46 2.66 -12.76
C GLY A 77 -2.73 3.45 -13.08
N LYS A 78 -2.83 4.71 -12.63
CA LYS A 78 -3.96 5.62 -12.88
C LYS A 78 -3.99 6.13 -14.33
N GLU A 79 -2.87 6.11 -15.04
CA GLU A 79 -2.77 6.53 -16.45
C GLU A 79 -3.19 5.43 -17.45
N ARG A 80 -3.54 4.23 -16.98
CA ARG A 80 -3.98 3.09 -17.81
C ARG A 80 -5.47 2.73 -17.66
N GLY A 81 -6.26 3.60 -17.01
CA GLY A 81 -7.70 3.43 -16.80
C GLY A 81 -8.52 4.38 -17.66
#